data_AF-A0AAN9TXZ0-F1
#
_entry.id   AF-A0AAN9TXZ0-F1
#
_cell.length_a   1.000
_cell.length_b   1.000
_cell.length_c   1.000
_cell.angle_alpha   90.00
_cell.angle_beta   90.00
_cell.angle_gamma   90.00
#
_symmetry.space_group_name_H-M   'P 1'
#
loop_
_entity.id
_entity.type
_entity.pdbx_description
1 polymer ?
#
loop_
_entity_poly.entity_id
_entity_poly.type
_entity_poly.pdbx_seq_one_letter_code
_entity_poly.pdbx_strand_id
1 'polypeptide(L)'
;MPRHRQLSIPQESVESLSSRGSVTDKGAIGARVHDMMADLIDKYFAKHLNLPEEEATRLHSEYYTTYGLAIEGLVRHHEIDPLEYNAKVDDALPLDGVIKPRPELQKLLRDIDRSKVKLWLFTNAYINHARRVIRLLDIDDQFDGVTYCDYSSVPFVCKPQKDAYIKAMKEAGVEKWEDCFFVGEYQRLKN
;
A
#
# COMPACT_ATOMS: atom_id res chain seq x y z
N MET A 1 19.50 27.41 8.21
CA MET A 1 18.64 26.34 8.78
C MET A 1 17.35 26.95 9.31
N PRO A 2 16.19 26.64 8.73
CA PRO A 2 14.91 26.91 9.39
C PRO A 2 14.21 25.60 9.81
N ARG A 3 13.53 25.70 10.95
CA ARG A 3 12.93 24.61 11.73
C ARG A 3 11.64 24.11 11.08
N HIS A 4 11.51 22.80 10.93
CA HIS A 4 10.29 22.11 10.52
C HIS A 4 9.20 22.29 11.58
N ARG A 5 8.00 22.73 11.18
CA ARG A 5 6.77 22.43 11.91
C ARG A 5 6.09 21.25 11.22
N GLN A 6 6.52 20.06 11.60
CA GLN A 6 5.80 18.83 11.35
C GLN A 6 4.56 18.85 12.25
N LEU A 7 3.36 18.82 11.67
CA LEU A 7 2.14 18.56 12.43
C LEU A 7 2.17 17.09 12.85
N SER A 8 2.88 16.81 13.94
CA SER A 8 2.86 15.54 14.64
C SER A 8 1.55 15.44 15.41
N ILE A 9 0.63 14.60 14.94
CA ILE A 9 -0.48 14.12 15.75
C ILE A 9 0.09 13.07 16.71
N PRO A 10 -0.14 13.16 18.04
CA PRO A 10 0.40 12.20 19.00
C PRO A 10 -0.15 10.79 18.76
N GLN A 11 0.74 9.79 18.84
CA GLN A 11 0.37 8.38 18.89
C GLN A 11 -0.23 8.06 20.26
N GLU A 12 -1.51 7.73 20.30
CA GLU A 12 -2.02 6.75 21.25
C GLU A 12 -2.34 5.46 20.49
N SER A 13 -1.96 4.33 21.10
CA SER A 13 -2.27 2.94 20.72
C SER A 13 -1.51 2.30 19.53
N VAL A 14 -0.19 2.14 19.69
CA VAL A 14 0.50 0.94 19.17
C VAL A 14 0.40 -0.14 20.25
N GLU A 15 -0.81 -0.67 20.46
CA GLU A 15 -1.04 -1.78 21.40
C GLU A 15 -2.42 -2.41 21.12
N SER A 16 -2.52 -3.20 20.05
CA SER A 16 -3.59 -4.23 19.90
C SER A 16 -3.39 -5.14 18.68
N LEU A 17 -2.21 -5.77 18.54
CA LEU A 17 -2.08 -7.00 17.76
C LEU A 17 -1.84 -8.17 18.70
N SER A 18 -2.82 -8.42 19.59
CA SER A 18 -3.00 -9.70 20.29
C SER A 18 -4.27 -9.64 21.15
N SER A 19 -5.44 -9.64 20.51
CA SER A 19 -6.64 -10.21 21.14
C SER A 19 -7.69 -10.54 20.07
N ARG A 20 -7.96 -11.85 19.91
CA ARG A 20 -9.20 -12.31 19.28
C ARG A 20 -10.35 -11.75 20.11
N GLY A 21 -11.12 -10.81 19.54
CA GLY A 21 -12.22 -10.14 20.23
C GLY A 21 -13.33 -9.72 19.27
N SER A 22 -14.48 -10.39 19.43
CA SER A 22 -15.86 -10.02 19.09
C SER A 22 -16.16 -9.04 17.95
N VAL A 23 -16.91 -9.55 16.97
CA VAL A 23 -17.71 -8.83 15.98
C VAL A 23 -18.58 -7.74 16.64
N THR A 24 -18.26 -6.48 16.41
CA THR A 24 -19.22 -5.37 16.35
C THR A 24 -18.85 -4.41 15.21
N ASP A 25 -19.88 -3.86 14.60
CA ASP A 25 -19.93 -3.16 13.32
C ASP A 25 -19.09 -1.86 13.28
N LYS A 26 -18.48 -1.58 12.11
CA LYS A 26 -17.68 -0.38 11.71
C LYS A 26 -16.18 -0.34 12.01
N GLY A 27 -15.44 -1.36 11.57
CA GLY A 27 -14.04 -1.17 11.18
C GLY A 27 -13.95 -0.35 9.89
N ALA A 28 -13.06 0.63 9.80
CA ALA A 28 -12.82 1.40 8.57
C ALA A 28 -12.55 0.43 7.41
N ILE A 29 -13.16 0.65 6.23
CA ILE A 29 -13.03 -0.24 5.05
C ILE A 29 -11.56 -0.61 4.76
N GLY A 30 -10.64 0.35 4.97
CA GLY A 30 -9.20 0.13 4.85
C GLY A 30 -8.67 -0.96 5.78
N ALA A 31 -9.07 -0.97 7.06
CA ALA A 31 -8.68 -2.00 8.03
C ALA A 31 -9.16 -3.38 7.58
N ARG A 32 -10.40 -3.48 7.07
CA ARG A 32 -10.95 -4.76 6.58
C ARG A 32 -10.18 -5.29 5.36
N VAL A 33 -9.85 -4.43 4.40
CA VAL A 33 -9.06 -4.84 3.22
C VAL A 33 -7.65 -5.25 3.64
N HIS A 34 -7.04 -4.53 4.58
CA HIS A 34 -5.73 -4.86 5.13
C HIS A 34 -5.73 -6.24 5.80
N ASP A 35 -6.72 -6.55 6.65
CA ASP A 35 -6.82 -7.85 7.32
C ASP A 35 -7.01 -8.99 6.32
N MET A 36 -7.88 -8.81 5.32
CA MET A 36 -8.08 -9.79 4.25
C MET A 36 -6.81 -10.01 3.42
N MET A 37 -6.03 -8.95 3.18
CA MET A 37 -4.74 -9.04 2.51
C MET A 37 -3.76 -9.85 3.36
N ALA A 38 -3.59 -9.48 4.63
CA ALA A 38 -2.68 -10.16 5.55
C ALA A 38 -2.97 -11.66 5.64
N ASP A 39 -4.25 -12.05 5.73
CA ASP A 39 -4.68 -13.45 5.72
C ASP A 39 -4.23 -14.21 4.45
N LEU A 40 -4.32 -13.57 3.27
CA LEU A 40 -3.89 -14.20 2.02
C LEU A 40 -2.37 -14.30 1.92
N ILE A 41 -1.65 -13.29 2.42
CA ILE A 41 -0.18 -13.28 2.47
C ILE A 41 0.30 -14.41 3.38
N ASP A 42 -0.22 -14.51 4.60
CA ASP A 42 0.19 -15.54 5.58
C ASP A 42 -0.10 -16.95 5.04
N LYS A 43 -1.27 -17.16 4.41
CA LYS A 43 -1.60 -18.42 3.72
C LYS A 43 -0.64 -18.71 2.57
N TYR A 44 -0.25 -17.68 1.82
CA TYR A 44 0.72 -17.83 0.73
C TYR A 44 2.08 -18.28 1.28
N PHE A 45 2.58 -17.61 2.32
CA PHE A 45 3.84 -17.95 3.00
C PHE A 45 3.80 -19.38 3.55
N ALA A 46 2.78 -19.73 4.34
CA ALA A 46 2.62 -21.05 4.93
C ALA A 46 2.64 -22.15 3.86
N LYS A 47 1.90 -21.94 2.76
CA LYS A 47 1.79 -22.93 1.68
C LYS A 47 3.07 -23.06 0.86
N HIS A 48 3.64 -21.96 0.37
CA HIS A 48 4.75 -22.03 -0.59
C HIS A 48 6.10 -22.28 0.08
N LEU A 49 6.25 -21.89 1.35
CA LEU A 49 7.47 -22.13 2.13
C LEU A 49 7.35 -23.34 3.06
N ASN A 50 6.19 -24.02 3.06
CA ASN A 50 5.88 -25.15 3.94
C ASN A 50 6.15 -24.82 5.43
N LEU A 51 5.65 -23.67 5.87
CA LEU A 51 5.83 -23.15 7.23
C LEU A 51 4.57 -23.36 8.08
N PRO A 52 4.72 -23.56 9.40
CA PRO A 52 3.63 -23.38 10.34
C PRO A 52 3.03 -21.97 10.24
N GLU A 53 1.73 -21.82 10.52
CA GLU A 53 1.00 -20.55 10.42
C GLU A 53 1.67 -19.42 11.21
N GLU A 54 2.07 -19.68 12.46
CA GLU A 54 2.76 -18.68 13.30
C GLU A 54 4.07 -18.19 12.68
N GLU A 55 4.83 -19.09 12.07
CA GLU A 55 6.10 -18.76 11.43
C GLU A 55 5.89 -18.00 10.11
N ALA A 56 4.82 -18.32 9.37
CA ALA A 56 4.42 -17.57 8.18
C ALA A 56 4.06 -16.12 8.54
N THR A 57 3.23 -15.90 9.56
CA THR A 57 2.86 -14.56 10.05
C THR A 57 4.08 -13.79 10.57
N ARG A 58 4.98 -14.47 11.30
CA ARG A 58 6.23 -13.88 11.78
C ARG A 58 7.12 -13.41 10.63
N LEU A 59 7.32 -14.27 9.62
CA LEU A 59 8.17 -13.99 8.48
C LEU A 59 7.57 -12.92 7.55
N HIS A 60 6.26 -12.93 7.34
CA HIS A 60 5.54 -11.85 6.66
C HIS A 60 5.81 -10.51 7.36
N SER A 61 5.60 -10.44 8.67
CA SER A 61 5.86 -9.22 9.46
C SER A 61 7.32 -8.78 9.38
N GLU A 62 8.26 -9.73 9.43
CA GLU A 62 9.69 -9.46 9.29
C GLU A 62 10.03 -8.85 7.92
N TYR A 63 9.55 -9.45 6.83
CA TYR A 63 9.79 -8.94 5.47
C TYR A 63 9.13 -7.60 5.23
N TYR A 64 7.90 -7.39 5.73
CA TYR A 64 7.23 -6.10 5.64
C TYR A 64 7.99 -5.00 6.40
N THR A 65 8.47 -5.28 7.60
CA THR A 65 9.19 -4.29 8.42
C THR A 65 10.63 -4.01 7.94
N THR A 66 11.26 -4.99 7.30
CA THR A 66 12.61 -4.88 6.73
C THR A 66 12.59 -4.18 5.37
N TYR A 67 11.67 -4.57 4.49
CA TYR A 67 11.69 -4.15 3.08
C TYR A 67 10.62 -3.12 2.70
N GLY A 68 9.60 -2.91 3.54
CA GLY A 68 8.44 -2.05 3.23
C GLY A 68 7.38 -2.72 2.35
N LEU A 69 7.68 -3.92 1.84
CA LEU A 69 6.79 -4.72 1.01
C LEU A 69 7.15 -6.20 1.18
N ALA A 70 6.23 -7.02 1.70
CA ALA A 70 6.52 -8.40 2.09
C ALA A 70 7.02 -9.29 0.94
N ILE A 71 6.47 -9.09 -0.27
CA ILE A 71 6.87 -9.83 -1.47
C ILE A 71 8.34 -9.60 -1.85
N GLU A 72 8.94 -8.46 -1.48
CA GLU A 72 10.37 -8.22 -1.72
C GLU A 72 11.24 -9.26 -1.01
N GLY A 73 10.85 -9.69 0.20
CA GLY A 73 11.56 -10.76 0.91
C GLY A 73 11.34 -12.13 0.27
N LEU A 74 10.13 -12.41 -0.22
CA LEU A 74 9.84 -13.65 -0.95
C LEU A 74 10.67 -13.78 -2.23
N VAL A 75 10.77 -12.70 -3.01
CA VAL A 75 11.52 -12.68 -4.27
C VAL A 75 13.02 -12.83 -4.00
N ARG A 76 13.55 -12.12 -3.01
CA ARG A 76 14.99 -12.13 -2.70
C ARG A 76 15.48 -13.46 -2.13
N HIS A 77 14.68 -14.11 -1.28
CA HIS A 77 15.15 -15.24 -0.47
C HIS A 77 14.55 -16.58 -0.86
N HIS A 78 13.45 -16.59 -1.62
CA HIS A 78 12.67 -17.81 -1.90
C HIS A 78 12.32 -18.01 -3.37
N GLU A 79 12.88 -17.20 -4.29
CA GLU A 79 12.70 -17.33 -5.75
C GLU A 79 11.22 -17.36 -6.20
N ILE A 80 10.34 -16.71 -5.45
CA ILE A 80 8.92 -16.61 -5.78
C ILE A 80 8.72 -15.70 -7.00
N ASP A 81 7.90 -16.14 -7.96
CA ASP A 81 7.44 -15.32 -9.07
C ASP A 81 6.49 -14.22 -8.54
N PRO A 82 6.84 -12.92 -8.71
CA PRO A 82 6.02 -11.83 -8.22
C PRO A 82 4.59 -11.77 -8.79
N LEU A 83 4.43 -12.11 -10.07
CA LEU A 83 3.15 -12.01 -10.76
C LEU A 83 2.23 -13.16 -10.35
N GLU A 84 2.81 -14.33 -10.09
CA GLU A 84 2.15 -15.50 -9.50
C GLU A 84 1.61 -15.17 -8.10
N TYR A 85 2.44 -14.58 -7.25
CA TYR A 85 2.03 -14.10 -5.93
C TYR A 85 0.89 -13.07 -6.04
N ASN A 86 1.01 -12.07 -6.92
CA ASN A 86 -0.02 -11.06 -7.11
C ASN A 86 -1.38 -11.65 -7.49
N ALA A 87 -1.37 -12.65 -8.39
CA ALA A 87 -2.59 -13.34 -8.82
C ALA A 87 -3.30 -14.06 -7.65
N LYS A 88 -2.54 -14.59 -6.68
CA LYS A 88 -3.05 -15.32 -5.51
C LYS A 88 -3.36 -14.45 -4.29
N VAL A 89 -2.86 -13.22 -4.26
CA VAL A 89 -2.97 -12.31 -3.12
C VAL A 89 -3.80 -11.08 -3.51
N ASP A 90 -3.19 -10.07 -4.11
CA ASP A 90 -3.86 -8.79 -4.42
C ASP A 90 -5.06 -8.94 -5.37
N ASP A 91 -4.91 -9.72 -6.45
CA ASP A 91 -5.95 -9.92 -7.45
C ASP A 91 -7.04 -10.89 -6.97
N ALA A 92 -6.72 -11.79 -6.03
CA ALA A 92 -7.65 -12.77 -5.47
C ALA A 92 -8.63 -12.16 -4.44
N LEU A 93 -8.38 -10.95 -3.94
CA LEU A 93 -9.24 -10.31 -2.95
C LEU A 93 -10.66 -10.07 -3.49
N PRO A 94 -11.73 -10.38 -2.74
CA PRO A 94 -13.11 -10.10 -3.16
C PRO A 94 -13.53 -8.65 -2.84
N LEU A 95 -12.91 -7.67 -3.49
CA LEU A 95 -13.08 -6.24 -3.19
C LEU A 95 -14.45 -5.66 -3.56
N ASP A 96 -15.16 -6.22 -4.55
CA ASP A 96 -16.41 -5.65 -5.09
C ASP A 96 -17.54 -5.57 -4.03
N GLY A 97 -17.53 -6.45 -3.03
CA GLY A 97 -18.44 -6.43 -1.89
C GLY A 97 -17.99 -5.52 -0.73
N VAL A 98 -16.72 -5.10 -0.73
CA VAL A 98 -16.05 -4.46 0.41
C VAL A 98 -15.81 -2.98 0.16
N ILE A 99 -15.23 -2.64 -1.00
CA ILE A 99 -14.97 -1.26 -1.41
C ILE A 99 -16.20 -0.75 -2.15
N LYS A 100 -16.70 0.40 -1.70
CA LYS A 100 -17.86 1.10 -2.28
C LYS A 100 -17.49 2.54 -2.59
N PRO A 101 -18.19 3.18 -3.56
CA PRO A 101 -18.03 4.60 -3.82
C PRO A 101 -18.15 5.44 -2.55
N ARG A 102 -17.31 6.47 -2.43
CA ARG A 102 -17.28 7.36 -1.26
C ARG A 102 -17.55 8.81 -1.69
N PRO A 103 -18.81 9.29 -1.63
CA PRO A 103 -19.17 10.62 -2.12
C PRO A 103 -18.37 11.76 -1.50
N GLU A 104 -18.03 11.66 -0.21
CA GLU A 104 -17.21 12.65 0.49
C GLU A 104 -15.78 12.72 -0.05
N LEU A 105 -15.16 11.56 -0.34
CA LEU A 105 -13.82 11.50 -0.94
C LEU A 105 -13.84 12.03 -2.37
N GLN A 106 -14.85 11.63 -3.16
CA GLN A 106 -15.02 12.15 -4.51
C GLN A 106 -15.17 13.67 -4.52
N LYS A 107 -15.99 14.23 -3.61
CA LYS A 107 -16.15 15.67 -3.46
C LYS A 107 -14.83 16.33 -3.09
N LEU A 108 -14.11 15.78 -2.11
CA LEU A 108 -12.80 16.30 -1.70
C LEU A 108 -11.83 16.38 -2.88
N LEU A 109 -11.71 15.32 -3.69
CA LEU A 109 -10.82 15.30 -4.85
C LEU A 109 -11.25 16.30 -5.93
N ARG A 110 -12.56 16.42 -6.20
CA ARG A 110 -13.11 17.40 -7.15
C ARG A 110 -12.92 18.85 -6.73
N ASP A 111 -12.90 19.12 -5.43
CA ASP A 111 -12.71 20.47 -4.88
C ASP A 111 -11.25 20.96 -4.99
N ILE A 112 -10.30 20.09 -5.37
CA ILE A 112 -8.90 20.45 -5.56
C ILE A 112 -8.74 21.26 -6.85
N ASP A 113 -8.13 22.44 -6.75
CA ASP A 113 -7.82 23.31 -7.89
C ASP A 113 -6.75 22.66 -8.80
N ARG A 114 -7.21 21.98 -9.85
CA ARG A 114 -6.35 21.25 -10.80
C ARG A 114 -5.48 22.17 -11.67
N SER A 115 -5.72 23.49 -11.66
CA SER A 115 -4.82 24.46 -12.28
C SER A 115 -3.52 24.67 -11.48
N LYS A 116 -3.53 24.32 -10.19
CA LYS A 116 -2.40 24.46 -9.27
C LYS A 116 -1.76 23.13 -8.90
N VAL A 117 -2.55 22.06 -8.80
CA VAL A 117 -2.10 20.77 -8.28
C VAL A 117 -2.47 19.64 -9.23
N LYS A 118 -1.47 18.84 -9.58
CA LYS A 118 -1.62 17.54 -10.25
C LYS A 118 -1.86 16.45 -9.20
N LEU A 119 -2.89 15.62 -9.38
CA LEU A 119 -3.16 14.48 -8.50
C LEU A 119 -2.55 13.25 -9.12
N TRP A 120 -1.66 12.61 -8.38
CA TRP A 120 -0.91 11.46 -8.85
C TRP A 120 -1.02 10.32 -7.84
N LEU A 121 -1.46 9.15 -8.29
CA LEU A 121 -1.55 7.99 -7.43
C LEU A 121 -0.15 7.36 -7.26
N PHE A 122 0.29 7.14 -6.02
CA PHE A 122 1.60 6.53 -5.74
C PHE A 122 1.50 5.37 -4.74
N THR A 123 1.63 4.14 -5.23
CA THR A 123 1.34 2.90 -4.49
C THR A 123 2.45 1.85 -4.60
N ASN A 124 2.58 1.00 -3.58
CA ASN A 124 3.42 -0.21 -3.62
C ASN A 124 2.70 -1.42 -4.24
N ALA A 125 1.36 -1.35 -4.43
CA ALA A 125 0.62 -2.41 -5.09
C ALA A 125 0.96 -2.47 -6.59
N TYR A 126 0.68 -3.62 -7.22
CA TYR A 126 0.75 -3.74 -8.67
C TYR A 126 -0.41 -2.99 -9.35
N ILE A 127 -0.26 -2.71 -10.66
CA ILE A 127 -1.18 -1.84 -11.40
C ILE A 127 -2.63 -2.36 -11.43
N ASN A 128 -2.83 -3.67 -11.44
CA ASN A 128 -4.17 -4.29 -11.44
C ASN A 128 -4.96 -3.90 -10.20
N HIS A 129 -4.36 -4.10 -9.02
CA HIS A 129 -4.97 -3.77 -7.74
C HIS A 129 -5.21 -2.26 -7.61
N ALA A 130 -4.22 -1.44 -7.99
CA ALA A 130 -4.33 0.02 -7.95
C ALA A 130 -5.54 0.52 -8.75
N ARG A 131 -5.68 0.08 -10.00
CA ARG A 131 -6.80 0.44 -10.89
C ARG A 131 -8.13 -0.08 -10.38
N ARG A 132 -8.16 -1.31 -9.86
CA ARG A 132 -9.38 -1.91 -9.31
C ARG A 132 -9.91 -1.11 -8.12
N VAL A 133 -9.04 -0.69 -7.20
CA VAL A 133 -9.43 0.08 -6.01
C VAL A 133 -10.01 1.43 -6.40
N ILE A 134 -9.34 2.21 -7.25
CA ILE A 134 -9.84 3.54 -7.64
C ILE A 134 -11.13 3.47 -8.46
N ARG A 135 -11.31 2.41 -9.26
CA ARG A 135 -12.59 2.16 -9.96
C ARG A 135 -13.72 1.84 -8.98
N LEU A 136 -13.48 0.99 -7.99
CA LEU A 136 -14.49 0.63 -6.98
C LEU A 136 -14.86 1.82 -6.06
N LEU A 137 -13.91 2.72 -5.84
CA LEU A 137 -14.13 3.99 -5.13
C LEU A 137 -14.79 5.07 -6.01
N ASP A 138 -14.87 4.83 -7.33
CA ASP A 138 -15.42 5.75 -8.34
C ASP A 138 -14.68 7.10 -8.32
N ILE A 139 -13.35 7.02 -8.44
CA ILE A 139 -12.39 8.14 -8.44
C ILE A 139 -11.26 7.93 -9.46
N ASP A 140 -11.39 7.00 -10.39
CA ASP A 140 -10.35 6.68 -11.37
C ASP A 140 -10.06 7.82 -12.35
N ASP A 141 -11.07 8.66 -12.61
CA ASP A 141 -10.98 9.88 -13.41
C ASP A 141 -10.34 11.07 -12.66
N GLN A 142 -10.11 10.95 -11.35
CA GLN A 142 -9.61 12.06 -10.53
C GLN A 142 -8.08 12.18 -10.57
N PHE A 143 -7.34 11.14 -10.99
CA PHE A 143 -5.88 11.12 -11.00
C PHE A 143 -5.32 11.29 -12.41
N ASP A 144 -4.28 12.12 -12.54
CA ASP A 144 -3.58 12.37 -13.81
C ASP A 144 -2.64 11.23 -14.21
N GLY A 145 -2.40 10.29 -13.30
CA GLY A 145 -1.60 9.10 -13.55
C GLY A 145 -1.31 8.32 -12.27
N VAL A 146 -0.58 7.22 -12.45
CA VAL A 146 -0.27 6.27 -11.39
C VAL A 146 1.18 5.79 -11.49
N THR A 147 1.90 5.94 -10.40
CA THR A 147 3.16 5.23 -10.14
C THR A 147 2.87 4.06 -9.21
N TYR A 148 3.19 2.86 -9.68
CA TYR A 148 3.02 1.59 -8.99
C TYR A 148 4.37 0.86 -8.85
N CYS A 149 4.42 -0.15 -7.98
CA CYS A 149 5.55 -1.08 -7.93
C CYS A 149 5.40 -2.11 -9.05
N ASP A 150 6.34 -2.13 -9.99
CA ASP A 150 6.29 -3.04 -11.12
C ASP A 150 6.79 -4.43 -10.73
N TYR A 151 5.85 -5.34 -10.46
CA TYR A 151 6.16 -6.71 -10.08
C TYR A 151 6.77 -7.52 -11.23
N SER A 152 6.71 -7.03 -12.48
CA SER A 152 7.38 -7.70 -13.61
C SER A 152 8.87 -7.39 -13.72
N SER A 153 9.39 -6.46 -12.92
CA SER A 153 10.77 -6.00 -12.97
C SER A 153 11.46 -6.13 -11.61
N VAL A 154 12.46 -7.00 -11.52
CA VAL A 154 13.31 -7.18 -10.33
C VAL A 154 14.71 -6.59 -10.58
N PRO A 155 15.33 -5.91 -9.59
CA PRO A 155 14.84 -5.64 -8.23
C PRO A 155 13.67 -4.64 -8.21
N PHE A 156 12.79 -4.76 -7.20
CA PHE A 156 11.66 -3.84 -7.08
C PHE A 156 12.10 -2.42 -6.71
N VAL A 157 11.41 -1.47 -7.31
CA VAL A 157 11.46 -0.04 -6.97
C VAL A 157 10.16 0.32 -6.25
N CYS A 158 10.19 0.27 -4.90
CA CYS A 158 9.00 0.47 -4.06
C CYS A 158 9.28 1.38 -2.86
N LYS A 159 8.23 1.99 -2.29
CA LYS A 159 8.35 2.75 -1.05
C LYS A 159 8.85 1.82 0.08
N PRO A 160 9.69 2.32 1.00
CA PRO A 160 10.14 3.70 1.15
C PRO A 160 11.48 4.02 0.46
N GLN A 161 11.91 3.23 -0.53
CA GLN A 161 13.17 3.48 -1.25
C GLN A 161 13.13 4.84 -1.95
N LYS A 162 14.25 5.59 -1.90
CA LYS A 162 14.38 6.90 -2.56
C LYS A 162 14.05 6.83 -4.05
N ASP A 163 14.44 5.76 -4.72
CA ASP A 163 14.24 5.58 -6.17
C ASP A 163 12.75 5.48 -6.54
N ALA A 164 11.89 4.99 -5.65
CA ALA A 164 10.45 4.98 -5.88
C ALA A 164 9.85 6.40 -5.90
N TYR A 165 10.35 7.29 -5.03
CA TYR A 165 9.94 8.70 -5.04
C TYR A 165 10.48 9.42 -6.27
N ILE A 166 11.73 9.16 -6.66
CA ILE A 166 12.32 9.71 -7.90
C ILE A 166 11.52 9.25 -9.13
N LYS A 167 11.16 7.96 -9.19
CA LYS A 167 10.28 7.40 -10.23
C LYS A 167 8.95 8.14 -10.27
N ALA A 168 8.28 8.30 -9.13
CA ALA A 168 7.00 9.00 -9.05
C ALA A 168 7.09 10.46 -9.51
N MET A 169 8.11 11.20 -9.06
CA MET A 169 8.33 12.58 -9.48
C MET A 169 8.56 12.68 -11.00
N LYS A 170 9.42 11.81 -11.55
CA LYS A 170 9.69 11.77 -12.99
C LYS A 170 8.44 11.47 -13.81
N GLU A 171 7.67 10.45 -13.41
CA GLU A 171 6.43 10.06 -14.09
C GLU A 171 5.35 11.14 -13.97
N ALA A 172 5.27 11.83 -12.82
CA ALA A 172 4.36 12.95 -12.60
C ALA A 172 4.79 14.23 -13.32
N GLY A 173 6.05 14.33 -13.76
CA GLY A 173 6.61 15.51 -14.43
C GLY A 173 7.05 16.62 -13.46
N VAL A 174 7.50 16.26 -12.26
CA VAL A 174 7.96 17.20 -11.23
C VAL A 174 9.47 17.05 -11.01
N GLU A 175 10.20 18.16 -10.99
CA GLU A 175 11.66 18.15 -10.83
C GLU A 175 12.11 18.33 -9.37
N LYS A 176 11.36 19.12 -8.60
CA LYS A 176 11.72 19.56 -7.24
C LYS A 176 10.76 18.95 -6.22
N TRP A 177 11.31 18.35 -5.17
CA TRP A 177 10.50 17.69 -4.14
C TRP A 177 9.71 18.70 -3.30
N GLU A 178 10.19 19.95 -3.24
CA GLU A 178 9.55 21.07 -2.57
C GLU A 178 8.18 21.43 -3.19
N ASP A 179 7.98 21.08 -4.46
CA ASP A 179 6.72 21.29 -5.18
C ASP A 179 5.74 20.12 -4.99
N CYS A 180 6.11 19.10 -4.20
CA CYS A 180 5.29 17.92 -3.95
C CYS A 180 4.61 17.98 -2.57
N PHE A 181 3.32 17.65 -2.55
CA PHE A 181 2.63 17.25 -1.33
C PHE A 181 2.44 15.73 -1.35
N PHE A 182 2.74 15.07 -0.22
CA PHE A 182 2.55 13.62 -0.08
C PHE A 182 1.52 13.34 1.02
N VAL A 183 0.49 12.59 0.65
CA VAL A 183 -0.52 12.06 1.58
C VAL A 183 -0.40 10.54 1.59
N GLY A 184 0.00 9.99 2.73
CA GLY A 184 0.16 8.56 2.91
C GLY A 184 0.63 8.25 4.32
N GLU A 185 0.56 6.98 4.69
CA GLU A 185 1.07 6.52 5.97
C GLU A 185 2.60 6.45 5.93
N TYR A 186 3.24 6.90 7.02
CA TYR A 186 4.69 6.83 7.17
C TYR A 186 5.08 5.43 7.64
N GLN A 187 5.87 4.72 6.84
CA GLN A 187 6.42 3.43 7.22
C GLN A 187 7.87 3.58 7.69
N ARG A 188 8.11 3.29 8.98
CA ARG A 188 9.47 3.26 9.54
C ARG A 188 10.04 1.85 9.40
N LEU A 189 11.10 1.70 8.60
CA LEU A 189 11.83 0.44 8.49
C LEU A 189 12.68 0.19 9.74
N LYS A 190 12.92 -1.09 10.06
CA LYS A 190 13.87 -1.51 11.10
C LYS A 190 15.30 -1.48 10.57
N ASN A 191 15.85 -0.28 10.35
CA ASN A 191 17.28 -0.09 10.05
C ASN A 191 17.90 0.86 11.08
#